data_AF-A0A2H0RAC1-F1
#
_entry.id   AF-A0A2H0RAC1-F1
#
_cell.length_a   1.000
_cell.length_b   1.000
_cell.length_c   1.000
_cell.angle_alpha   90.00
_cell.angle_beta   90.00
_cell.angle_gamma   90.00
#
_symmetry.space_group_name_H-M   'P 1'
#
loop_
_entity.id
_entity.type
_entity.pdbx_description
1 polymer ?
#
loop_
_entity_poly.entity_id
_entity_poly.type
_entity_poly.pdbx_seq_one_letter_code
_entity_poly.pdbx_strand_id
1 'polypeptide(L)'
;MMKTYLYITKELDKKIKDTAKRQSKSKAEVMRDALEKGISYVHDQSNASAELLFKITEIAKKNKIKGPKDGSKHMDDYLYGEDWIHDK
;
A
#
# COMPACT_ATOMS: atom_id res chain seq x y z
N MET A 1 6.45 29.45 0.56
CA MET A 1 7.15 28.25 0.02
C MET A 1 8.34 27.96 0.94
N MET A 2 8.45 26.72 1.43
CA MET A 2 9.52 26.31 2.36
C MET A 2 10.68 25.68 1.59
N LYS A 3 11.93 25.90 2.03
CA LYS A 3 13.11 25.32 1.40
C LYS A 3 13.53 24.07 2.18
N THR A 4 13.64 22.95 1.47
CA THR A 4 14.12 21.68 2.02
C THR A 4 15.28 21.19 1.16
N TYR A 5 16.36 20.76 1.80
CA TYR A 5 17.52 20.18 1.14
C TYR A 5 17.45 18.66 1.26
N LEU A 6 17.61 17.95 0.15
CA LEU A 6 17.58 16.49 0.08
C LEU A 6 18.80 16.00 -0.69
N TYR A 7 19.52 15.03 -0.12
CA TYR A 7 20.56 14.31 -0.83
C TYR A 7 19.93 13.31 -1.80
N ILE A 8 20.37 13.33 -3.06
CA ILE A 8 19.90 12.42 -4.11
C ILE A 8 21.09 11.77 -4.81
N THR A 9 20.88 10.55 -5.31
CA THR A 9 21.91 9.84 -6.09
C THR A 9 22.11 10.52 -7.44
N LYS A 10 23.31 10.35 -8.03
CA LYS A 10 23.64 10.89 -9.37
C LYS A 10 22.69 10.37 -10.44
N GLU A 11 22.26 9.12 -10.31
CA GLU A 11 21.31 8.48 -11.23
C GLU A 11 19.93 9.13 -11.16
N LEU A 12 19.46 9.46 -9.96
CA LEU A 12 18.18 10.13 -9.77
C LEU A 12 18.21 11.56 -10.31
N ASP A 13 19.30 12.31 -10.06
CA ASP A 13 19.47 13.65 -10.64
C ASP A 13 19.45 13.61 -12.18
N LYS A 14 20.09 12.61 -12.80
CA LYS A 14 20.05 12.41 -14.25
C LYS A 14 18.61 12.18 -14.74
N LYS A 15 17.87 11.27 -14.10
CA LYS A 15 16.46 11.01 -14.43
C LYS A 15 15.59 12.26 -14.32
N ILE A 16 15.78 13.06 -13.26
CA ILE A 16 15.03 14.31 -13.07
C ILE A 16 15.36 15.32 -14.16
N LYS A 17 16.63 15.49 -14.52
CA LYS A 17 17.06 16.38 -15.61
C LYS A 17 16.47 15.97 -16.96
N ASP A 18 16.50 14.67 -17.28
CA ASP A 18 15.96 14.15 -18.54
C ASP A 18 14.44 14.32 -18.59
N THR A 19 13.75 14.09 -17.48
CA THR A 19 12.29 14.27 -17.38
C THR A 19 11.89 15.74 -17.50
N ALA A 20 12.62 16.63 -16.83
CA ALA A 20 12.42 18.08 -16.91
C ALA A 20 12.55 18.60 -18.36
N LYS A 21 13.57 18.12 -19.09
CA LYS A 21 13.75 18.43 -20.52
C LYS A 21 12.58 17.91 -21.37
N ARG A 22 12.17 16.65 -21.17
CA ARG A 22 11.09 16.02 -21.94
C ARG A 22 9.73 16.69 -21.73
N GLN A 23 9.47 17.17 -20.52
CA GLN A 23 8.19 17.79 -20.16
C GLN A 23 8.21 19.32 -20.27
N SER A 24 9.33 19.92 -20.67
CA SER A 24 9.52 21.38 -20.69
C SER A 24 9.20 22.05 -19.34
N LYS A 25 9.51 21.36 -18.24
CA LYS A 25 9.24 21.81 -16.86
C LYS A 25 10.54 22.11 -16.12
N SER A 26 10.45 22.92 -15.06
CA SER A 26 11.58 23.11 -14.15
C SER A 26 11.86 21.84 -13.33
N LYS A 27 13.13 21.60 -12.93
CA LYS A 27 13.48 20.47 -12.05
C LYS A 27 12.66 20.47 -10.75
N ALA A 28 12.43 21.65 -10.18
CA ALA A 28 11.68 21.80 -8.94
C ALA A 28 10.20 21.42 -9.11
N GLU A 29 9.61 21.70 -10.27
CA GLU A 29 8.24 21.31 -10.58
C GLU A 29 8.13 19.80 -10.79
N VAL A 30 9.05 19.20 -11.56
CA VAL A 30 9.11 17.74 -11.71
C VAL A 30 9.26 17.03 -10.37
N MET A 31 10.14 17.54 -9.49
CA MET A 31 10.32 17.01 -8.15
C MET A 31 9.04 17.14 -7.31
N ARG A 32 8.33 18.28 -7.37
CA ARG A 32 7.06 18.48 -6.66
C ARG A 32 6.00 17.49 -7.13
N ASP A 33 5.78 17.41 -8.44
CA ASP A 33 4.78 16.50 -9.03
C ASP A 33 5.08 15.03 -8.67
N ALA A 34 6.36 14.64 -8.69
CA ALA A 34 6.78 13.30 -8.32
C ALA A 34 6.60 13.01 -6.83
N LEU A 35 6.91 13.97 -5.95
CA LEU A 35 6.72 13.83 -4.50
C LEU A 35 5.24 13.77 -4.13
N GLU A 36 4.40 14.61 -4.72
CA GLU A 36 2.96 14.62 -4.44
C GLU A 36 2.32 13.27 -4.82
N LYS A 37 2.58 12.79 -6.04
CA LYS A 37 2.12 11.48 -6.49
C LYS A 37 2.72 10.33 -5.67
N GLY A 38 4.00 10.43 -5.33
CA GLY A 38 4.73 9.42 -4.56
C GLY A 38 4.20 9.30 -3.13
N ILE A 39 3.87 10.42 -2.48
CA ILE A 39 3.30 10.42 -1.13
C ILE A 39 1.91 9.78 -1.13
N SER A 40 1.04 10.12 -2.09
CA SER A 40 -0.27 9.46 -2.20
C SER A 40 -0.10 7.95 -2.39
N TYR A 41 0.79 7.53 -3.29
CA TYR A 41 1.06 6.10 -3.51
C TYR A 41 1.56 5.38 -2.25
N VAL A 42 2.51 5.98 -1.52
CA VAL A 42 3.04 5.42 -0.27
C VAL A 42 1.98 5.39 0.83
N HIS A 43 1.15 6.43 0.91
CA HIS A 43 0.04 6.50 1.86
C HIS A 43 -0.98 5.38 1.60
N ASP A 44 -1.39 5.20 0.35
CA ASP A 44 -2.36 4.18 -0.04
C ASP A 44 -1.83 2.76 0.18
N GLN A 45 -0.53 2.51 -0.02
CA GLN A 45 0.08 1.22 0.30
C GLN A 45 0.03 0.89 1.80
N SER A 46 0.15 1.89 2.68
CA SER A 46 0.08 1.67 4.13
C SER A 46 -1.33 1.29 4.62
N ASN A 47 -2.37 1.72 3.89
CA ASN A 47 -3.77 1.48 4.24
C ASN A 47 -4.40 0.29 3.53
N ALA A 48 -3.79 -0.23 2.46
CA ALA A 48 -4.36 -1.31 1.63
C ALA A 48 -4.73 -2.57 2.44
N SER A 49 -3.94 -2.93 3.45
CA SER A 49 -4.22 -4.06 4.34
C SER A 49 -5.39 -3.78 5.29
N ALA A 50 -5.45 -2.58 5.86
CA ALA A 50 -6.53 -2.15 6.74
C ALA A 50 -7.87 -2.03 5.98
N GLU A 51 -7.87 -1.42 4.80
CA GLU A 51 -9.06 -1.31 3.95
C GLU A 51 -9.60 -2.68 3.50
N LEU A 52 -8.71 -3.62 3.20
CA LEU A 52 -9.10 -4.99 2.86
C LEU A 52 -9.78 -5.67 4.05
N LEU A 53 -9.24 -5.53 5.26
CA LEU A 53 -9.86 -6.07 6.48
C LEU A 53 -11.23 -5.44 6.76
N PHE A 54 -11.39 -4.14 6.52
CA PHE A 54 -12.70 -3.48 6.63
C PHE A 54 -13.69 -4.02 5.60
N LYS A 55 -13.28 -4.21 4.34
CA LYS A 55 -14.14 -4.81 3.31
C LYS A 55 -14.58 -6.23 3.66
N ILE A 56 -13.65 -7.07 4.14
CA ILE A 56 -13.95 -8.44 4.61
C ILE A 56 -14.97 -8.38 5.76
N THR A 57 -14.77 -7.46 6.71
CA THR A 57 -15.67 -7.28 7.84
C THR A 57 -17.07 -6.84 7.41
N GLU A 58 -17.20 -5.93 6.45
CA GLU A 58 -18.49 -5.50 5.91
C GLU A 58 -19.23 -6.64 5.18
N ILE A 59 -18.50 -7.46 4.42
CA ILE A 59 -19.06 -8.67 3.79
C ILE A 59 -19.54 -9.66 4.86
N ALA A 60 -18.75 -9.87 5.93
CA ALA A 60 -19.11 -10.76 7.03
C ALA A 60 -20.36 -10.27 7.76
N LYS A 61 -20.46 -8.96 8.05
CA LYS A 61 -21.65 -8.33 8.65
C LYS A 61 -22.89 -8.51 7.78
N LYS A 62 -22.79 -8.23 6.47
CA LYS A 62 -23.92 -8.36 5.52
C LYS A 62 -24.46 -9.78 5.46
N ASN A 63 -23.57 -10.78 5.48
CA ASN A 63 -23.92 -12.19 5.41
C ASN A 63 -24.15 -12.83 6.79
N LYS A 64 -24.09 -12.04 7.88
CA LYS A 64 -24.19 -12.51 9.28
C LYS A 64 -23.21 -13.64 9.60
N ILE A 65 -22.07 -13.67 8.91
CA ILE A 65 -21.01 -14.63 9.16
C ILE A 65 -20.40 -14.29 10.52
N LYS A 66 -20.48 -15.24 11.45
CA LYS A 66 -19.84 -15.14 12.75
C LYS A 66 -18.63 -16.07 12.74
N GLY A 67 -17.50 -15.55 13.21
CA GLY A 67 -16.33 -16.39 13.44
C GLY A 67 -16.61 -17.47 14.49
N PRO A 68 -15.81 -18.55 14.51
CA PRO A 68 -15.88 -19.57 15.55
C PRO A 68 -15.71 -18.92 16.93
N LYS A 69 -16.57 -19.30 17.88
CA LYS A 69 -16.59 -18.73 19.25
C LYS A 69 -15.32 -19.04 20.04
N ASP A 70 -14.60 -20.06 19.60
CA ASP A 70 -13.40 -20.66 20.15
C ASP A 70 -12.16 -20.38 19.28
N GLY A 71 -12.23 -19.38 18.40
CA GLY A 71 -11.14 -19.00 17.50
C GLY A 71 -9.80 -18.72 18.18
N SER A 72 -9.78 -18.28 19.45
CA SER A 72 -8.53 -18.11 20.20
C SER A 72 -7.92 -19.41 20.70
N LYS A 73 -8.74 -20.45 20.87
CA LYS A 73 -8.32 -21.75 21.44
C LYS A 73 -7.93 -22.75 20.35
N HIS A 74 -8.51 -22.61 19.16
CA HIS A 74 -8.31 -23.46 17.99
C HIS A 74 -7.71 -22.68 16.80
N MET A 75 -6.96 -21.61 17.08
CA MET A 75 -6.40 -20.75 16.04
C MET A 75 -5.49 -21.53 15.09
N ASP A 76 -4.64 -22.40 15.63
CA ASP A 76 -3.73 -23.22 14.84
C ASP A 76 -4.49 -24.25 13.99
N ASP A 77 -5.54 -24.88 14.54
CA ASP A 77 -6.38 -25.83 13.81
C ASP A 77 -7.10 -25.17 12.63
N TYR A 78 -7.59 -23.93 12.80
CA TYR A 78 -8.29 -23.22 11.72
C TYR A 78 -7.36 -22.63 10.65
N LEU A 79 -6.12 -22.28 11.02
CA LEU A 79 -5.16 -21.71 10.09
C LEU A 79 -4.31 -22.78 9.38
N TYR A 80 -4.07 -23.91 10.03
CA TYR A 80 -3.11 -24.92 9.58
C TYR A 80 -3.62 -26.37 9.65
N GLY A 81 -4.86 -26.62 10.09
CA GLY A 81 -5.44 -27.95 10.14
C GLY A 81 -5.60 -28.58 8.75
N GLU A 82 -5.48 -29.90 8.65
CA GLU A 82 -5.40 -30.62 7.37
C GLU A 82 -6.70 -30.59 6.53
N ASP A 83 -7.83 -30.17 7.12
CA ASP A 83 -9.16 -30.26 6.51
C ASP A 83 -9.37 -29.37 5.27
N TRP A 84 -8.60 -28.30 5.09
CA TRP A 84 -8.70 -27.41 3.91
C TRP A 84 -7.73 -27.75 2.77
N ILE A 85 -6.81 -28.70 2.99
CA ILE A 85 -5.79 -29.13 2.00
C ILE A 85 -6.34 -30.26 1.10
N HIS A 86 -7.52 -30.80 1.41
CA HIS A 86 -8.14 -31.90 0.67
C HIS A 86 -9.36 -31.47 -0.14
N ASP A 87 -9.14 -30.73 -1.23
CA ASP A 87 -10.04 -30.80 -2.38
C ASP A 87 -9.72 -32.09 -3.16
N LYS A 88 -10.67 -33.03 -3.18
CA LYS A 88 -10.75 -34.14 -4.14
C LYS A 88 -11.86 -33.84 -5.14
#